data_AF-A0A8K1C4X0-F1
#
_entry.id   AF-A0A8K1C4X0-F1
#
_cell.length_a   1.000
_cell.length_b   1.000
_cell.length_c   1.000
_cell.angle_alpha   90.00
_cell.angle_beta   90.00
_cell.angle_gamma   90.00
#
_symmetry.space_group_name_H-M   'P 1'
#
loop_
_entity.id
_entity.type
_entity.pdbx_description
1 polymer ?
#
loop_
_entity_poly.entity_id
_entity_poly.type
_entity_poly.pdbx_seq_one_letter_code
_entity_poly.pdbx_strand_id
1 'polypeptide(L)'
;MKDSRALASTISIDNRCFGSNFLTDLLGKVLNLPSLSTRELNALQCKRCCYKYPTLFGWDYDTSCPQRKIWWSAPCSLECCEDMDPSTAITATVKLTASVTTANTAVVAGLSTPVKLDGKTVHQIITCTSFTAGCTYTHKLSELFVRSNSWGASVASKYKVTDYVTWRYTVGVENWKPWNDADKLTFKDAETVVYVEAWTPCGRAFQDSFKVVLHPHASHNACADFPAMWVENTAKPRTVASHVCAYPQSDFVLMSFKFDSDNCKPQEASTVKGAYTDVRCFVTLAESGALDKVKEVALPLTVTPDASTGRIQLSKQFALELVHELTTASITDVRVRCDFKYTHYKATSFEMEPCSYSFSITDCDPPEVETKGQEAVCKASECLDSSGIPGPFEACKGTVFTTTSSPSLATVVKTLTGQCCAQCSKLLTCAAVPETIGTSGVMRCTPPKAVAVLIMHKAHEPVNDPQFFLLLAVVSAMLAVLALLVLKHRRRNASAPKEPIDDMQMPRLTADIL
;
A
#
# COMPACT_ATOMS: atom_id res chain seq x y z
N MET A 1 77.93 47.87 40.90
CA MET A 1 76.69 47.24 40.38
C MET A 1 75.54 47.73 41.23
N LYS A 2 74.63 48.54 40.67
CA LYS A 2 73.41 49.01 41.36
C LYS A 2 72.36 47.91 41.24
N ASP A 3 72.09 47.22 42.32
CA ASP A 3 71.05 46.18 42.37
C ASP A 3 69.71 46.87 42.62
N SER A 4 68.90 47.03 41.56
CA SER A 4 67.62 47.75 41.61
C SER A 4 66.48 46.75 41.72
N ARG A 5 65.83 46.67 42.89
CA ARG A 5 64.59 45.89 43.05
C ARG A 5 63.41 46.82 43.29
N ALA A 6 62.43 46.77 42.40
CA ALA A 6 61.13 47.40 42.59
C ALA A 6 60.25 46.47 43.44
N LEU A 7 59.73 46.96 44.56
CA LEU A 7 58.71 46.28 45.36
C LEU A 7 57.49 47.19 45.44
N ALA A 8 56.37 46.72 44.90
CA ALA A 8 55.08 47.38 45.02
C ALA A 8 54.49 47.07 46.41
N SER A 9 54.21 48.08 47.23
CA SER A 9 53.42 47.87 48.46
C SER A 9 51.94 47.83 48.11
N THR A 10 51.33 46.65 48.13
CA THR A 10 49.88 46.50 48.00
C THR A 10 49.20 46.85 49.32
N ILE A 11 49.01 48.14 49.59
CA ILE A 11 48.03 48.58 50.58
C ILE A 11 46.66 48.35 49.96
N SER A 12 45.92 47.41 50.56
CA SER A 12 44.50 47.09 50.38
C SER A 12 44.01 46.89 48.94
N ILE A 13 43.71 45.64 48.59
CA ILE A 13 42.82 45.32 47.46
C ILE A 13 41.42 45.74 47.91
N ASP A 14 40.79 46.69 47.23
CA ASP A 14 39.35 46.89 47.39
C ASP A 14 38.64 45.73 46.70
N ASN A 15 38.33 44.69 47.47
CA ASN A 15 37.66 43.48 47.01
C ASN A 15 36.25 43.75 46.42
N ARG A 16 35.75 44.99 46.49
CA ARG A 16 34.45 45.42 45.93
C ARG A 16 34.45 45.58 44.41
N CYS A 17 35.62 45.64 43.76
CA CYS A 17 35.69 45.75 42.30
C CYS A 17 35.24 44.49 41.55
N PHE A 18 35.46 43.31 42.15
CA PHE A 18 35.12 41.99 41.56
C PHE A 18 34.01 41.26 42.34
N GLY A 19 33.15 42.02 43.05
CA GLY A 19 32.05 41.44 43.82
C GLY A 19 30.92 40.89 42.95
N SER A 20 30.17 39.91 43.48
CA SER A 20 29.04 39.17 42.86
C SER A 20 27.86 40.03 42.36
N ASN A 21 27.93 41.36 42.47
CA ASN A 21 26.84 42.29 42.21
C ASN A 21 26.92 42.98 40.85
N PHE A 22 27.86 42.59 39.98
CA PHE A 22 28.05 43.21 38.67
C PHE A 22 26.78 43.26 37.82
N LEU A 23 25.99 42.19 37.77
CA LEU A 23 24.71 42.14 37.07
C LEU A 23 23.67 43.10 37.67
N THR A 24 23.64 43.21 39.01
CA THR A 24 22.71 44.12 39.72
C THR A 24 23.10 45.59 39.53
N ASP A 25 24.40 45.91 39.55
CA ASP A 25 24.93 47.24 39.28
C ASP A 25 24.71 47.65 37.81
N LEU A 26 24.82 46.69 36.89
CA LEU A 26 24.52 46.88 35.48
C LEU A 26 23.05 47.26 35.27
N LEU A 27 22.14 46.48 35.84
CA LEU A 27 20.69 46.72 35.74
C LEU A 27 20.26 48.05 36.39
N GLY A 28 21.00 48.51 37.41
CA GLY A 28 20.77 49.81 38.06
C GLY A 28 21.17 51.03 37.23
N LYS A 29 22.17 50.90 36.34
CA LYS A 29 22.69 52.01 35.49
C LYS A 29 21.86 52.28 34.24
N VAL A 30 20.98 51.35 33.84
CA VAL A 30 20.12 51.49 32.64
C VAL A 30 19.04 52.58 32.81
N LEU A 31 18.82 53.09 34.03
CA LEU A 31 17.69 53.99 34.32
C LEU A 31 17.99 55.50 34.33
N ASN A 32 19.23 55.99 34.16
CA ASN A 32 19.52 57.43 34.26
C ASN A 32 20.78 57.91 33.48
N LEU A 33 20.80 57.83 32.14
CA LEU A 33 21.83 58.50 31.33
C LEU A 33 21.23 59.24 30.13
N PRO A 34 21.47 60.55 29.95
CA PRO A 34 21.09 61.27 28.74
C PRO A 34 22.13 61.10 27.62
N SER A 35 21.63 61.10 26.37
CA SER A 35 22.34 61.32 25.09
C SER A 35 23.64 60.53 24.83
N LEU A 36 23.59 59.20 24.92
CA LEU A 36 24.54 58.32 24.23
C LEU A 36 23.80 57.57 23.11
N SER A 37 24.47 57.18 22.03
CA SER A 37 23.85 56.28 21.05
C SER A 37 23.64 54.89 21.66
N THR A 38 22.63 54.15 21.20
CA THR A 38 22.32 52.78 21.68
C THR A 38 23.55 51.86 21.63
N ARG A 39 24.44 52.06 20.64
CA ARG A 39 25.69 51.29 20.50
C ARG A 39 26.72 51.63 21.58
N GLU A 40 26.84 52.90 21.95
CA GLU A 40 27.76 53.37 23.00
C GLU A 40 27.25 53.01 24.40
N LEU A 41 25.94 53.08 24.63
CA LEU A 41 25.29 52.57 25.85
C LEU A 41 25.51 51.07 26.01
N ASN A 42 25.34 50.28 24.95
CA ASN A 42 25.54 48.83 24.99
C ASN A 42 27.01 48.44 25.21
N ALA A 43 27.96 49.17 24.61
CA ALA A 43 29.40 48.93 24.81
C ALA A 43 29.87 49.29 26.24
N LEU A 44 29.26 50.30 26.86
CA LEU A 44 29.55 50.72 28.25
C LEU A 44 28.86 49.85 29.31
N GLN A 45 27.82 49.11 28.92
CA GLN A 45 27.04 48.23 29.81
C GLN A 45 27.65 46.83 29.94
N CYS A 46 28.42 46.38 28.96
CA CYS A 46 28.88 44.98 28.90
C CYS A 46 30.34 44.79 29.30
N LYS A 47 31.01 45.87 29.71
CA LYS A 47 32.41 45.89 30.12
C LYS A 47 32.57 46.70 31.40
N ARG A 48 33.21 46.11 32.41
CA ARG A 48 33.56 46.79 33.67
C ARG A 48 35.06 47.00 33.75
N CYS A 49 35.48 48.26 33.67
CA CYS A 49 36.88 48.66 33.87
C CYS A 49 37.11 49.17 35.29
N CYS A 50 38.15 48.66 35.95
CA CYS A 50 38.63 49.12 37.24
C CYS A 50 39.98 49.82 37.04
N TYR A 51 40.09 51.04 37.57
CA TYR A 51 41.28 51.86 37.47
C TYR A 51 41.98 51.92 38.83
N LYS A 52 43.29 51.72 38.84
CA LYS A 52 44.15 51.98 40.00
C LYS A 52 45.29 52.89 39.59
N TYR A 53 45.63 53.84 40.45
CA TYR A 53 46.74 54.76 40.22
C TYR A 53 47.84 54.54 41.28
N PRO A 54 48.65 53.45 41.19
CA PRO A 54 49.78 53.31 42.09
C PRO A 54 50.87 54.34 41.81
N THR A 55 51.69 54.63 42.82
CA THR A 55 52.93 55.37 42.65
C THR A 55 54.08 54.38 42.79
N LEU A 56 54.93 54.28 41.77
CA LEU A 56 56.16 53.49 41.83
C LEU A 56 57.25 54.31 42.53
N PHE A 57 57.99 53.66 43.44
CA PHE A 57 59.12 54.28 44.14
C PHE A 57 60.41 53.53 43.80
N GLY A 58 61.43 54.27 43.40
CA GLY A 58 62.81 53.78 43.31
C GLY A 58 63.56 54.07 44.60
N TRP A 59 64.27 53.07 45.12
CA TRP A 59 65.08 53.20 46.34
C TRP A 59 66.57 53.20 45.98
N ASP A 60 67.35 54.08 46.60
CA ASP A 60 68.81 53.98 46.61
C ASP A 60 69.28 53.62 48.02
N TYR A 61 70.35 52.83 48.09
CA TYR A 61 70.98 52.46 49.35
C TYR A 61 72.30 53.20 49.47
N ASP A 62 72.38 54.12 50.42
CA ASP A 62 73.64 54.76 50.76
C ASP A 62 74.56 53.74 51.46
N THR A 63 75.72 53.48 50.88
CA THR A 63 76.70 52.53 51.42
C THR A 63 77.40 53.05 52.68
N SER A 64 77.22 54.33 53.05
CA SER A 64 77.84 54.95 54.22
C SER A 64 76.96 54.95 55.48
N CYS A 65 75.64 54.72 55.35
CA CYS A 65 74.73 54.56 56.48
C CYS A 65 73.47 53.80 56.01
N PRO A 66 73.02 52.72 56.67
CA PRO A 66 71.95 51.86 56.16
C PRO A 66 70.57 52.51 56.37
N GLN A 67 70.29 53.60 55.67
CA GLN A 67 68.97 54.21 55.59
C GLN A 67 68.48 54.19 54.14
N ARG A 68 67.25 53.73 53.95
CA ARG A 68 66.58 53.70 52.63
C ARG A 68 66.12 55.11 52.28
N LYS A 69 66.55 55.64 51.14
CA LYS A 69 66.08 56.92 50.62
C LYS A 69 65.33 56.71 49.30
N ILE A 70 64.16 57.33 49.18
CA ILE A 70 63.41 57.37 47.91
C ILE A 70 64.20 58.25 46.95
N TRP A 71 64.60 57.68 45.82
CA TRP A 71 65.42 58.34 44.80
C TRP A 71 64.57 58.90 43.65
N TRP A 72 63.41 58.29 43.38
CA TRP A 72 62.40 58.84 42.49
C TRP A 72 61.02 58.25 42.81
N SER A 73 59.96 58.96 42.42
CA SER A 73 58.59 58.46 42.40
C SER A 73 57.93 58.81 41.07
N ALA A 74 57.22 57.88 40.44
CA ALA A 74 56.41 58.16 39.25
C ALA A 74 55.00 57.61 39.44
N PRO A 75 53.96 58.38 39.06
CA PRO A 75 52.62 57.84 38.98
C PRO A 75 52.56 56.80 37.85
N CYS A 76 51.85 55.70 38.08
CA CYS A 76 51.43 54.80 37.02
C CYS A 76 49.93 54.52 37.14
N SER A 77 49.31 54.10 36.05
CA SER A 77 47.91 53.69 36.02
C SER A 77 47.82 52.23 35.58
N LEU A 78 47.05 51.45 36.32
CA LEU A 78 46.63 50.10 35.94
C LEU A 78 45.14 50.16 35.63
N GLU A 79 44.79 49.77 34.41
CA GLU A 79 43.40 49.56 33.99
C GLU A 79 43.21 48.05 33.78
N CYS A 80 42.24 47.47 34.49
CA CYS A 80 41.81 46.10 34.27
C CYS A 80 40.33 46.11 33.92
N CYS A 81 39.98 45.64 32.73
CA CYS A 81 38.60 45.53 32.29
C CYS A 81 38.18 44.07 32.18
N GLU A 82 36.96 43.78 32.61
CA GLU A 82 36.31 42.49 32.46
C GLU A 82 35.06 42.65 31.59
N ASP A 83 34.93 41.81 30.57
CA ASP A 83 33.77 41.76 29.70
C ASP A 83 32.76 40.75 30.26
N MET A 84 31.48 41.11 30.21
CA MET A 84 30.38 40.25 30.61
C MET A 84 30.18 39.15 29.59
N ASP A 85 30.37 37.88 29.98
CA ASP A 85 29.95 36.75 29.16
C ASP A 85 28.41 36.62 29.21
N PRO A 86 27.69 36.89 28.11
CA PRO A 86 26.22 36.81 28.09
C PRO A 86 25.69 35.42 28.47
N SER A 87 26.45 34.36 28.20
CA SER A 87 26.05 32.97 28.49
C SER A 87 26.12 32.62 29.98
N THR A 88 26.89 33.38 30.77
CA THR A 88 26.94 33.24 32.24
C THR A 88 25.87 34.07 32.93
N ALA A 89 25.45 35.17 32.30
CA ALA A 89 24.47 36.09 32.85
C ALA A 89 23.02 35.62 32.69
N ILE A 90 22.76 34.86 31.62
CA ILE A 90 21.44 34.40 31.24
C ILE A 90 21.51 32.91 30.98
N THR A 91 20.59 32.16 31.60
CA THR A 91 20.29 30.79 31.19
C THR A 91 19.12 30.84 30.21
N ALA A 92 19.41 30.59 28.94
CA ALA A 92 18.41 30.49 27.87
C ALA A 92 18.36 29.06 27.35
N THR A 93 17.15 28.53 27.10
CA THR A 93 16.98 27.19 26.52
C THR A 93 15.85 27.17 25.51
N VAL A 94 15.95 26.26 24.53
CA VAL A 94 14.87 25.89 23.61
C VAL A 94 14.70 24.39 23.65
N LYS A 95 13.46 23.91 23.64
CA LYS A 95 13.11 22.49 23.60
C LYS A 95 11.94 22.27 22.65
N LEU A 96 11.78 21.04 22.16
CA LEU A 96 10.56 20.63 21.47
C LEU A 96 9.36 20.71 22.44
N THR A 97 8.17 21.00 21.93
CA THR A 97 6.95 20.92 22.74
C THR A 97 6.68 19.47 23.17
N ALA A 98 5.91 19.30 24.25
CA ALA A 98 5.48 17.97 24.69
C ALA A 98 4.66 17.25 23.61
N SER A 99 3.79 18.00 22.90
CA SER A 99 2.98 17.47 21.80
C SER A 99 3.85 16.92 20.67
N VAL A 100 4.90 17.64 20.26
CA VAL A 100 5.86 17.16 19.25
C VAL A 100 6.62 15.93 19.75
N THR A 101 7.04 15.92 21.01
CA THR A 101 7.77 14.77 21.58
C THR A 101 6.92 13.49 21.56
N THR A 102 5.62 13.61 21.88
CA THR A 102 4.65 12.50 21.76
C THR A 102 4.42 12.11 20.30
N ALA A 103 4.23 13.08 19.40
CA ALA A 103 4.02 12.82 17.98
C ALA A 103 5.22 12.10 17.34
N ASN A 104 6.44 12.54 17.63
CA ASN A 104 7.68 11.92 17.17
C ASN A 104 7.72 10.42 17.48
N THR A 105 7.28 10.02 18.69
CA THR A 105 7.26 8.61 19.11
C THR A 105 6.33 7.78 18.23
N ALA A 106 5.17 8.33 17.86
CA ALA A 106 4.23 7.67 16.97
C ALA A 106 4.74 7.60 15.52
N VAL A 107 5.43 8.64 15.04
CA VAL A 107 5.99 8.67 13.67
C VAL A 107 7.12 7.65 13.50
N VAL A 108 8.11 7.65 14.41
CA VAL A 108 9.26 6.73 14.28
C VAL A 108 8.89 5.26 14.44
N ALA A 109 7.79 4.96 15.14
CA ALA A 109 7.25 3.61 15.24
C ALA A 109 6.66 3.07 13.92
N GLY A 110 6.35 3.95 12.96
CA GLY A 110 5.85 3.57 11.62
C GLY A 110 6.94 3.37 10.56
N LEU A 111 8.20 3.66 10.90
CA LEU A 111 9.34 3.51 10.00
C LEU A 111 9.87 2.07 10.01
N SER A 112 10.37 1.59 8.87
CA SER A 112 10.96 0.25 8.77
C SER A 112 12.32 0.15 9.46
N THR A 113 13.05 1.28 9.57
CA THR A 113 14.32 1.36 10.30
C THR A 113 14.14 2.07 11.64
N PRO A 114 14.60 1.49 12.76
CA PRO A 114 14.52 2.14 14.06
C PRO A 114 15.26 3.49 14.07
N VAL A 115 14.56 4.55 14.48
CA VAL A 115 15.13 5.88 14.67
C VAL A 115 15.16 6.21 16.15
N LYS A 116 16.33 6.60 16.66
CA LYS A 116 16.49 7.04 18.05
C LYS A 116 16.12 8.52 18.16
N LEU A 117 15.20 8.84 19.07
CA LEU A 117 14.83 10.22 19.37
C LEU A 117 15.94 10.93 20.15
N ASP A 118 16.28 12.15 19.73
CA ASP A 118 17.38 12.97 20.27
C ASP A 118 16.90 14.21 21.05
N GLY A 119 15.59 14.49 21.04
CA GLY A 119 14.98 15.69 21.64
C GLY A 119 15.25 16.99 20.87
N LYS A 120 15.84 16.92 19.68
CA LYS A 120 16.15 18.06 18.79
C LYS A 120 15.60 17.92 17.37
N THR A 121 15.10 16.74 17.02
CA THR A 121 14.52 16.45 15.71
C THR A 121 13.00 16.33 15.81
N VAL A 122 12.28 17.07 14.97
CA VAL A 122 10.84 16.93 14.73
C VAL A 122 10.65 15.92 13.59
N HIS A 123 9.99 14.82 13.86
CA HIS A 123 9.62 13.81 12.86
C HIS A 123 8.15 13.99 12.51
N GLN A 124 7.85 14.11 11.22
CA GLN A 124 6.48 14.37 10.78
C GLN A 124 6.10 13.52 9.57
N ILE A 125 4.90 12.95 9.59
CA ILE A 125 4.32 12.26 8.44
C ILE A 125 3.64 13.27 7.51
N ILE A 126 3.85 13.10 6.22
CA ILE A 126 3.09 13.80 5.17
C ILE A 126 2.31 12.78 4.33
N THR A 127 1.11 13.12 3.87
CA THR A 127 0.21 12.20 3.15
C THR A 127 0.70 11.81 1.75
N CYS A 128 1.79 12.40 1.28
CA CYS A 128 2.24 12.24 -0.09
C CYS A 128 3.30 11.17 -0.19
N THR A 129 3.41 10.59 -1.38
CA THR A 129 4.36 9.52 -1.68
C THR A 129 5.72 10.03 -2.15
N SER A 130 5.84 11.33 -2.44
CA SER A 130 7.11 11.99 -2.75
C SER A 130 7.10 13.47 -2.36
N PHE A 131 8.29 14.06 -2.19
CA PHE A 131 8.46 15.50 -1.93
C PHE A 131 8.15 16.36 -3.16
N THR A 132 8.26 15.81 -4.37
CA THR A 132 7.96 16.54 -5.61
C THR A 132 6.48 16.80 -5.83
N ALA A 133 5.60 16.11 -5.10
CA ALA A 133 4.15 16.26 -5.18
C ALA A 133 3.61 17.58 -4.57
N GLY A 134 4.48 18.49 -4.11
CA GLY A 134 4.09 19.81 -3.61
C GLY A 134 3.54 19.81 -2.19
N CYS A 135 3.72 18.72 -1.46
CA CYS A 135 3.16 18.57 -0.11
C CYS A 135 4.01 19.30 0.91
N THR A 136 3.32 20.01 1.80
CA THR A 136 3.97 20.91 2.74
C THR A 136 3.52 20.61 4.15
N TYR A 137 4.43 20.71 5.10
CA TYR A 137 4.12 20.72 6.51
C TYR A 137 4.18 22.15 7.02
N THR A 138 3.06 22.68 7.53
CA THR A 138 3.00 24.06 8.02
C THR A 138 2.51 24.10 9.46
N HIS A 139 3.30 24.68 10.36
CA HIS A 139 2.99 24.81 11.79
C HIS A 139 3.42 26.15 12.35
N LYS A 140 2.83 26.54 13.48
CA LYS A 140 3.31 27.73 14.21
C LYS A 140 4.62 27.41 14.93
N LEU A 141 5.49 28.40 15.03
CA LEU A 141 6.77 28.29 15.75
C LEU A 141 6.57 27.82 17.20
N SER A 142 5.52 28.32 17.89
CA SER A 142 5.19 27.92 19.26
C SER A 142 4.63 26.50 19.41
N GLU A 143 4.13 25.89 18.34
CA GLU A 143 3.66 24.50 18.35
C GLU A 143 4.84 23.53 18.27
N LEU A 144 5.96 23.98 17.70
CA LEU A 144 7.17 23.18 17.54
C LEU A 144 8.13 23.34 18.72
N PHE A 145 8.34 24.57 19.18
CA PHE A 145 9.40 24.89 20.15
C PHE A 145 8.88 25.70 21.34
N VAL A 146 9.41 25.39 22.52
CA VAL A 146 9.25 26.19 23.75
C VAL A 146 10.59 26.78 24.12
N ARG A 147 10.63 28.11 24.33
CA ARG A 147 11.81 28.83 24.83
C ARG A 147 11.64 29.20 26.29
N SER A 148 12.74 29.24 27.04
CA SER A 148 12.78 29.73 28.42
C SER A 148 13.98 30.62 28.65
N ASN A 149 13.86 31.57 29.57
CA ASN A 149 14.96 32.45 29.98
C ASN A 149 14.92 32.62 31.50
N SER A 150 16.07 32.62 32.14
CA SER A 150 16.23 33.00 33.53
C SER A 150 17.56 33.71 33.72
N TRP A 151 17.67 34.52 34.78
CA TRP A 151 18.96 35.05 35.19
C TRP A 151 19.88 33.91 35.65
N GLY A 152 21.15 33.97 35.27
CA GLY A 152 22.19 33.04 35.75
C GLY A 152 22.66 33.36 37.18
N ALA A 153 22.32 34.55 37.69
CA ALA A 153 22.61 35.01 39.04
C ALA A 153 21.35 35.54 39.75
N SER A 154 21.43 35.73 41.07
CA SER A 154 20.33 36.31 41.84
C SER A 154 20.18 37.80 41.52
N VAL A 155 19.02 38.17 40.94
CA VAL A 155 18.69 39.52 40.50
C VAL A 155 17.39 39.96 41.18
N ALA A 156 17.29 41.25 41.53
CA ALA A 156 16.08 41.80 42.11
C ALA A 156 14.86 41.59 41.20
N SER A 157 13.73 41.17 41.78
CA SER A 157 12.50 40.77 41.06
C SER A 157 11.90 41.86 40.15
N LYS A 158 12.24 43.13 40.37
CA LYS A 158 11.84 44.25 39.50
C LYS A 158 12.44 44.18 38.10
N TYR A 159 13.52 43.44 37.89
CA TYR A 159 14.16 43.27 36.58
C TYR A 159 13.75 41.94 35.95
N LYS A 160 12.88 42.01 34.94
CA LYS A 160 12.44 40.82 34.22
C LYS A 160 13.46 40.45 33.15
N VAL A 161 13.93 39.21 33.17
CA VAL A 161 14.90 38.68 32.19
C VAL A 161 14.44 38.84 30.74
N THR A 162 13.13 38.77 30.50
CA THR A 162 12.51 38.91 29.17
C THR A 162 12.75 40.28 28.54
N ASP A 163 12.99 41.31 29.34
CA ASP A 163 13.21 42.67 28.84
C ASP A 163 14.64 42.84 28.29
N TYR A 164 15.53 41.88 28.58
CA TYR A 164 16.96 41.91 28.22
C TYR A 164 17.37 40.80 27.25
N VAL A 165 16.46 39.87 26.94
CA VAL A 165 16.72 38.76 26.02
C VAL A 165 15.82 38.89 24.79
N THR A 166 16.46 39.05 23.64
CA THR A 166 15.81 39.03 22.34
C THR A 166 16.08 37.71 21.65
N TRP A 167 15.04 37.12 21.07
CA TRP A 167 15.14 35.84 20.37
C TRP A 167 15.00 36.04 18.88
N ARG A 168 15.74 35.24 18.11
CA ARG A 168 15.61 35.18 16.66
C ARG A 168 15.77 33.75 16.15
N TYR A 169 15.22 33.49 14.98
CA TYR A 169 15.33 32.21 14.31
C TYR A 169 15.53 32.37 12.81
N THR A 170 16.03 31.33 12.15
CA THR A 170 16.04 31.20 10.69
C THR A 170 15.77 29.75 10.32
N VAL A 171 15.13 29.52 9.17
CA VAL A 171 14.89 28.19 8.60
C VAL A 171 15.82 28.03 7.41
N GLY A 172 16.63 26.96 7.40
CA GLY A 172 17.77 26.84 6.49
C GLY A 172 18.82 27.92 6.80
N VAL A 173 19.37 28.56 5.77
CA VAL A 173 20.37 29.63 5.93
C VAL A 173 19.83 30.96 5.40
N GLU A 174 20.40 32.06 5.91
CA GLU A 174 20.39 33.41 5.31
C GLU A 174 19.22 34.37 5.59
N ASN A 175 18.20 34.03 6.40
CA ASN A 175 17.11 35.00 6.70
C ASN A 175 16.64 34.99 8.17
N TRP A 176 17.43 35.61 9.06
CA TRP A 176 17.09 35.77 10.47
C TRP A 176 15.86 36.64 10.68
N LYS A 177 14.90 36.14 11.45
CA LYS A 177 13.69 36.84 11.86
C LYS A 177 13.60 36.96 13.38
N PRO A 178 13.07 38.06 13.93
CA PRO A 178 12.69 38.11 15.34
C PRO A 178 11.74 36.95 15.67
N TRP A 179 11.90 36.35 16.84
CA TRP A 179 11.04 35.25 17.26
C TRP A 179 9.62 35.76 17.53
N ASN A 180 8.65 35.18 16.81
CA ASN A 180 7.24 35.39 17.06
C ASN A 180 6.52 34.04 17.09
N ASP A 181 5.80 33.79 18.19
CA ASP A 181 5.10 32.53 18.43
C ASP A 181 4.00 32.23 17.40
N ALA A 182 3.45 33.28 16.78
CA ALA A 182 2.44 33.15 15.74
C ALA A 182 3.01 32.87 14.33
N ASP A 183 4.33 32.96 14.14
CA ASP A 183 4.95 32.76 12.83
C ASP A 183 4.70 31.33 12.33
N LYS A 184 4.25 31.22 11.08
CA LYS A 184 4.04 29.94 10.41
C LYS A 184 5.31 29.54 9.67
N LEU A 185 5.83 28.37 9.99
CA LEU A 185 6.95 27.75 9.31
C LEU A 185 6.41 26.69 8.34
N THR A 186 6.85 26.75 7.09
CA THR A 186 6.47 25.78 6.05
C THR A 186 7.70 25.00 5.61
N PHE A 187 7.64 23.68 5.73
CA PHE A 187 8.69 22.74 5.37
C PHE A 187 8.26 21.94 4.14
N LYS A 188 9.19 21.75 3.20
CA LYS A 188 8.96 21.06 1.92
C LYS A 188 10.00 19.98 1.63
N ASP A 189 11.21 20.16 2.13
CA ASP A 189 12.32 19.24 1.92
C ASP A 189 12.27 18.08 2.92
N ALA A 190 12.97 16.99 2.57
CA ALA A 190 13.06 15.80 3.43
C ALA A 190 13.64 16.12 4.82
N GLU A 191 14.62 17.01 4.87
CA GLU A 191 15.20 17.52 6.10
C GLU A 191 15.37 19.04 5.98
N THR A 192 15.00 19.77 7.02
CA THR A 192 15.24 21.21 7.14
C THR A 192 15.78 21.52 8.52
N VAL A 193 16.77 22.41 8.62
CA VAL A 193 17.32 22.85 9.90
C VAL A 193 16.73 24.19 10.30
N VAL A 194 16.28 24.31 11.54
CA VAL A 194 15.84 25.55 12.18
C VAL A 194 16.91 25.99 13.16
N TYR A 195 17.55 27.12 12.89
CA TYR A 195 18.54 27.71 13.79
C TYR A 195 17.88 28.74 14.69
N VAL A 196 18.27 28.75 15.96
CA VAL A 196 17.71 29.64 16.97
C VAL A 196 18.83 30.30 17.78
N GLU A 197 18.64 31.56 18.11
CA GLU A 197 19.59 32.31 18.94
C GLU A 197 18.86 33.20 19.95
N ALA A 198 19.49 33.39 21.10
CA ALA A 198 19.12 34.40 22.08
C ALA A 198 20.26 35.42 22.24
N TRP A 199 19.90 36.70 22.22
CA TRP A 199 20.82 37.83 22.26
C TRP A 199 20.46 38.77 23.41
N THR A 200 21.50 39.25 24.08
CA THR A 200 21.44 40.36 25.01
C THR A 200 22.13 41.57 24.38
N PRO A 201 22.03 42.77 25.00
CA PRO A 201 22.85 43.91 24.60
C PRO A 201 24.37 43.63 24.60
N CYS A 202 24.81 42.62 25.35
CA CYS A 202 26.21 42.21 25.49
C CYS A 202 26.66 41.15 24.50
N GLY A 203 25.75 40.63 23.67
CA GLY A 203 26.06 39.64 22.65
C GLY A 203 25.18 38.41 22.73
N ARG A 204 25.58 37.35 22.03
CA ARG A 204 24.82 36.12 21.94
C ARG A 204 24.98 35.30 23.22
N ALA A 205 23.86 35.05 23.90
CA ALA A 205 23.82 34.24 25.11
C ALA A 205 23.52 32.76 24.83
N PHE A 206 22.84 32.47 23.71
CA PHE A 206 22.46 31.11 23.35
C PHE A 206 22.42 30.92 21.84
N GLN A 207 22.79 29.72 21.40
CA GLN A 207 22.66 29.27 20.02
C GLN A 207 22.36 27.77 20.03
N ASP A 208 21.40 27.35 19.22
CA ASP A 208 21.12 25.93 18.98
C ASP A 208 20.49 25.73 17.60
N SER A 209 20.34 24.47 17.19
CA SER A 209 19.68 24.06 15.95
C SER A 209 18.79 22.85 16.17
N PHE A 210 17.66 22.84 15.48
CA PHE A 210 16.68 21.76 15.47
C PHE A 210 16.49 21.25 14.05
N LYS A 211 16.21 19.96 13.90
CA LYS A 211 15.90 19.38 12.58
C LYS A 211 14.41 19.16 12.46
N VAL A 212 13.88 19.32 11.25
CA VAL A 212 12.54 18.89 10.87
C VAL A 212 12.70 17.89 9.74
N VAL A 213 12.32 16.65 10.00
CA VAL A 213 12.41 15.53 9.06
C VAL A 213 11.00 15.13 8.66
N LEU A 214 10.73 15.19 7.36
CA LEU A 214 9.46 14.82 6.77
C LEU A 214 9.53 13.37 6.26
N HIS A 215 8.52 12.58 6.60
CA HIS A 215 8.39 11.17 6.24
C HIS A 215 7.17 10.99 5.32
N PRO A 216 7.39 10.79 4.02
CA PRO A 216 6.30 10.51 3.09
C PRO A 216 5.70 9.12 3.32
N HIS A 217 4.50 8.91 2.82
CA HIS A 217 3.93 7.57 2.76
C HIS A 217 4.66 6.74 1.70
N ALA A 218 4.82 5.45 1.94
CA ALA A 218 5.34 4.53 0.93
C ALA A 218 4.43 4.52 -0.30
N SER A 219 5.00 4.41 -1.49
CA SER A 219 4.22 4.33 -2.73
C SER A 219 3.29 3.11 -2.69
N HIS A 220 2.05 3.30 -3.13
CA HIS A 220 1.06 2.23 -3.27
C HIS A 220 0.37 2.39 -4.62
N ASN A 221 0.07 1.25 -5.26
CA ASN A 221 -0.69 1.17 -6.50
C ASN A 221 -1.16 -0.28 -6.68
N ALA A 222 -2.36 -0.60 -6.19
CA ALA A 222 -2.96 -1.92 -6.39
C ALA A 222 -3.25 -2.19 -7.87
N CYS A 223 -3.51 -1.13 -8.66
CA CYS A 223 -3.88 -1.25 -10.06
C CYS A 223 -2.73 -1.71 -10.97
N ALA A 224 -1.47 -1.45 -10.60
CA ALA A 224 -0.31 -1.88 -11.38
C ALA A 224 -0.24 -3.40 -11.55
N ASP A 225 -0.59 -4.14 -10.50
CA ASP A 225 -0.53 -5.61 -10.46
C ASP A 225 -1.93 -6.24 -10.63
N PHE A 226 -2.98 -5.42 -10.87
CA PHE A 226 -4.38 -5.86 -10.84
C PHE A 226 -4.74 -6.97 -11.85
N PRO A 227 -4.30 -6.94 -13.12
CA PRO A 227 -4.58 -8.04 -14.04
C PRO A 227 -4.04 -9.40 -13.56
N ALA A 228 -2.88 -9.41 -12.89
CA ALA A 228 -2.26 -10.63 -12.38
C ALA A 228 -2.97 -11.20 -11.13
N MET A 229 -3.87 -10.44 -10.51
CA MET A 229 -4.73 -10.92 -9.42
C MET A 229 -5.84 -11.87 -9.91
N TRP A 230 -6.11 -11.88 -11.22
CA TRP A 230 -7.14 -12.69 -11.86
C TRP A 230 -6.50 -13.86 -12.60
N VAL A 231 -6.68 -15.06 -12.07
CA VAL A 231 -5.97 -16.26 -12.55
C VAL A 231 -6.97 -17.28 -13.07
N GLU A 232 -6.78 -17.74 -14.31
CA GLU A 232 -7.48 -18.90 -14.84
C GLU A 232 -6.95 -20.17 -14.16
N ASN A 233 -7.83 -21.03 -13.64
CA ASN A 233 -7.44 -22.21 -12.87
C ASN A 233 -7.52 -23.52 -13.67
N THR A 234 -7.87 -23.50 -14.95
CA THR A 234 -7.91 -24.73 -15.78
C THR A 234 -6.53 -25.39 -15.80
N ALA A 235 -6.41 -26.71 -15.66
CA ALA A 235 -5.10 -27.40 -15.64
C ALA A 235 -4.24 -27.12 -16.89
N LYS A 236 -4.88 -26.86 -18.03
CA LYS A 236 -4.24 -26.44 -19.27
C LYS A 236 -4.95 -25.21 -19.81
N PRO A 237 -4.59 -24.00 -19.31
CA PRO A 237 -5.14 -22.75 -19.79
C PRO A 237 -4.96 -22.65 -21.30
N ARG A 238 -6.03 -22.27 -22.01
CA ARG A 238 -6.00 -22.12 -23.46
C ARG A 238 -6.53 -20.75 -23.83
N THR A 239 -5.90 -20.17 -24.83
CA THR A 239 -6.38 -18.94 -25.47
C THR A 239 -6.53 -19.18 -26.96
N VAL A 240 -7.64 -18.73 -27.53
CA VAL A 240 -7.93 -18.79 -28.98
C VAL A 240 -8.32 -17.41 -29.43
N ALA A 241 -7.60 -16.86 -30.42
CA ALA A 241 -7.81 -15.49 -30.90
C ALA A 241 -7.86 -14.44 -29.76
N SER A 242 -7.00 -14.60 -28.75
CA SER A 242 -6.94 -13.75 -27.54
C SER A 242 -8.15 -13.85 -26.58
N HIS A 243 -9.08 -14.77 -26.81
CA HIS A 243 -10.14 -15.12 -25.88
C HIS A 243 -9.71 -16.28 -24.98
N VAL A 244 -10.05 -16.22 -23.69
CA VAL A 244 -9.85 -17.31 -22.74
C VAL A 244 -10.85 -18.42 -23.05
N CYS A 245 -10.38 -19.65 -23.19
CA CYS A 245 -11.26 -20.78 -23.46
C CYS A 245 -12.08 -21.16 -22.23
N ALA A 246 -13.35 -21.50 -22.46
CA ALA A 246 -14.16 -22.20 -21.48
C ALA A 246 -13.44 -23.46 -20.96
N TYR A 247 -13.75 -23.84 -19.73
CA TYR A 247 -13.27 -25.08 -19.14
C TYR A 247 -13.67 -26.25 -20.06
N PRO A 248 -12.81 -27.25 -20.30
CA PRO A 248 -13.04 -28.23 -21.37
C PRO A 248 -14.43 -28.89 -21.32
N GLN A 249 -15.16 -28.85 -22.43
CA GLN A 249 -16.54 -29.35 -22.59
C GLN A 249 -17.61 -28.63 -21.77
N SER A 250 -17.29 -27.49 -21.16
CA SER A 250 -18.19 -26.70 -20.34
C SER A 250 -18.43 -25.32 -20.97
N ASP A 251 -19.46 -24.64 -20.48
CA ASP A 251 -19.90 -23.31 -20.87
C ASP A 251 -19.43 -22.21 -19.91
N PHE A 252 -18.41 -22.49 -19.09
CA PHE A 252 -17.89 -21.55 -18.11
C PHE A 252 -16.36 -21.57 -18.03
N VAL A 253 -15.74 -20.44 -17.68
CA VAL A 253 -14.32 -20.35 -17.34
C VAL A 253 -14.15 -20.42 -15.82
N LEU A 254 -13.20 -21.24 -15.36
CA LEU A 254 -12.85 -21.34 -13.94
C LEU A 254 -11.75 -20.32 -13.59
N MET A 255 -12.04 -19.39 -12.69
CA MET A 255 -11.12 -18.32 -12.29
C MET A 255 -10.96 -18.20 -10.78
N SER A 256 -9.84 -17.58 -10.37
CA SER A 256 -9.58 -17.15 -9.00
C SER A 256 -9.25 -15.67 -8.98
N PHE A 257 -9.80 -14.97 -7.99
CA PHE A 257 -9.27 -13.69 -7.54
C PHE A 257 -8.32 -13.92 -6.38
N LYS A 258 -7.08 -13.45 -6.50
CA LYS A 258 -6.04 -13.54 -5.46
C LYS A 258 -5.49 -12.16 -5.17
N PHE A 259 -5.58 -11.74 -3.91
CA PHE A 259 -5.05 -10.46 -3.46
C PHE A 259 -4.23 -10.65 -2.18
N ASP A 260 -3.09 -9.98 -2.15
CA ASP A 260 -2.22 -9.92 -0.98
C ASP A 260 -1.75 -8.48 -0.78
N SER A 261 -2.17 -7.84 0.31
CA SER A 261 -1.83 -6.44 0.59
C SER A 261 -0.34 -6.24 0.88
N ASP A 262 0.37 -7.30 1.27
CA ASP A 262 1.78 -7.28 1.64
C ASP A 262 2.60 -8.15 0.70
N ASN A 263 2.44 -7.97 -0.62
CA ASN A 263 3.19 -8.70 -1.63
C ASN A 263 4.70 -8.32 -1.68
N CYS A 264 5.35 -8.25 -0.51
CA CYS A 264 6.77 -8.16 -0.22
C CYS A 264 7.55 -7.05 -0.92
N LYS A 265 6.91 -5.92 -1.29
CA LYS A 265 7.68 -4.73 -1.67
C LYS A 265 8.33 -4.14 -0.40
N PRO A 266 9.66 -4.06 -0.31
CA PRO A 266 10.33 -3.52 0.86
C PRO A 266 9.95 -2.06 1.06
N GLN A 267 9.56 -1.71 2.28
CA GLN A 267 9.30 -0.32 2.66
C GLN A 267 10.62 0.46 2.66
N GLU A 268 10.67 1.56 1.93
CA GLU A 268 11.82 2.46 1.96
C GLU A 268 12.05 3.02 3.38
N ALA A 269 13.30 3.10 3.81
CA ALA A 269 13.68 3.40 5.19
C ALA A 269 13.10 4.72 5.75
N SER A 270 12.92 5.73 4.90
CA SER A 270 12.43 7.06 5.28
C SER A 270 10.92 7.24 5.14
N THR A 271 10.20 6.20 4.68
CA THR A 271 8.75 6.26 4.44
C THR A 271 7.98 5.60 5.57
N VAL A 272 6.71 5.98 5.74
CA VAL A 272 5.75 5.24 6.57
C VAL A 272 4.79 4.43 5.71
N LYS A 273 4.46 3.22 6.14
CA LYS A 273 3.56 2.33 5.38
C LYS A 273 2.13 2.43 5.94
N GLY A 274 1.18 2.84 5.09
CA GLY A 274 -0.25 2.71 5.37
C GLY A 274 -0.71 1.26 5.19
N ALA A 275 -2.02 1.04 5.12
CA ALA A 275 -2.58 -0.31 4.96
C ALA A 275 -3.79 -0.33 4.05
N TYR A 276 -3.91 -1.37 3.24
CA TYR A 276 -5.19 -1.71 2.64
C TYR A 276 -6.12 -2.25 3.73
N THR A 277 -7.32 -1.71 3.80
CA THR A 277 -8.28 -1.98 4.89
C THR A 277 -9.57 -2.61 4.41
N ASP A 278 -9.86 -2.50 3.11
CA ASP A 278 -11.04 -3.07 2.48
C ASP A 278 -10.76 -3.28 0.99
N VAL A 279 -11.42 -4.28 0.40
CA VAL A 279 -11.37 -4.58 -1.03
C VAL A 279 -12.75 -5.03 -1.46
N ARG A 280 -13.34 -4.31 -2.43
CA ARG A 280 -14.66 -4.65 -2.99
C ARG A 280 -14.54 -4.86 -4.48
N CYS A 281 -14.86 -6.06 -4.94
CA CYS A 281 -14.74 -6.46 -6.33
C CYS A 281 -16.10 -6.68 -6.97
N PHE A 282 -16.17 -6.44 -8.27
CA PHE A 282 -17.36 -6.49 -9.10
C PHE A 282 -17.04 -7.20 -10.41
N VAL A 283 -18.02 -7.94 -10.91
CA VAL A 283 -17.95 -8.69 -12.16
C VAL A 283 -19.09 -8.22 -13.06
N THR A 284 -18.76 -8.03 -14.34
CA THR A 284 -19.71 -7.77 -15.41
C THR A 284 -19.42 -8.76 -16.54
N LEU A 285 -20.47 -9.41 -17.01
CA LEU A 285 -20.48 -10.34 -18.15
C LEU A 285 -21.46 -9.78 -19.18
N ALA A 286 -21.08 -9.79 -20.46
CA ALA A 286 -21.93 -9.33 -21.53
C ALA A 286 -21.62 -10.06 -22.84
N GLU A 287 -22.59 -10.16 -23.74
CA GLU A 287 -22.28 -10.49 -25.13
C GLU A 287 -21.34 -9.42 -25.71
N SER A 288 -20.52 -9.81 -26.68
CA SER A 288 -19.45 -8.98 -27.24
C SER A 288 -19.90 -7.53 -27.53
N GLY A 289 -19.16 -6.57 -26.97
CA GLY A 289 -19.39 -5.13 -27.13
C GLY A 289 -20.51 -4.54 -26.26
N ALA A 290 -21.15 -5.32 -25.39
CA ALA A 290 -22.30 -4.86 -24.59
C ALA A 290 -22.01 -4.58 -23.11
N LEU A 291 -20.74 -4.64 -22.66
CA LEU A 291 -20.36 -4.46 -21.24
C LEU A 291 -20.97 -3.22 -20.56
N ASP A 292 -21.05 -2.08 -21.26
CA ASP A 292 -21.56 -0.83 -20.69
C ASP A 292 -23.08 -0.81 -20.51
N LYS A 293 -23.80 -1.81 -21.04
CA LYS A 293 -25.25 -1.97 -20.92
C LYS A 293 -25.64 -2.93 -19.81
N VAL A 294 -24.67 -3.63 -19.22
CA VAL A 294 -24.92 -4.65 -18.19
C VAL A 294 -24.60 -4.11 -16.82
N LYS A 295 -25.52 -4.28 -15.88
CA LYS A 295 -25.25 -3.95 -14.48
C LYS A 295 -24.27 -4.95 -13.86
N GLU A 296 -23.22 -4.45 -13.23
CA GLU A 296 -22.25 -5.25 -12.49
C GLU A 296 -22.84 -5.87 -11.21
N VAL A 297 -22.22 -6.94 -10.72
CA VAL A 297 -22.56 -7.60 -9.44
C VAL A 297 -21.31 -7.76 -8.57
N ALA A 298 -21.47 -7.62 -7.26
CA ALA A 298 -20.38 -7.78 -6.32
C ALA A 298 -19.91 -9.24 -6.25
N LEU A 299 -18.60 -9.44 -6.28
CA LEU A 299 -17.95 -10.70 -5.93
C LEU A 299 -18.04 -10.86 -4.40
N PRO A 300 -18.68 -11.93 -3.88
CA PRO A 300 -18.77 -12.15 -2.44
C PRO A 300 -17.38 -12.52 -1.88
N LEU A 301 -16.72 -11.50 -1.32
CA LEU A 301 -15.43 -11.61 -0.65
C LEU A 301 -15.64 -11.49 0.87
N THR A 302 -15.01 -12.38 1.62
CA THR A 302 -14.87 -12.24 3.07
C THR A 302 -13.52 -11.59 3.35
N VAL A 303 -13.53 -10.30 3.63
CA VAL A 303 -12.30 -9.55 3.93
C VAL A 303 -12.08 -9.56 5.44
N THR A 304 -11.07 -10.32 5.86
CA THR A 304 -10.64 -10.38 7.26
C THR A 304 -9.15 -10.07 7.31
N PRO A 305 -8.75 -8.85 7.69
CA PRO A 305 -7.35 -8.53 7.93
C PRO A 305 -6.79 -9.41 9.05
N ASP A 306 -5.55 -9.86 8.91
CA ASP A 306 -4.84 -10.55 9.98
C ASP A 306 -4.72 -9.65 11.21
N ALA A 307 -5.11 -10.16 12.38
CA ALA A 307 -5.20 -9.35 13.59
C ALA A 307 -3.84 -8.84 14.10
N SER A 308 -2.74 -9.51 13.73
CA SER A 308 -1.39 -9.18 14.19
C SER A 308 -0.63 -8.26 13.22
N THR A 309 -0.87 -8.41 11.93
CA THR A 309 -0.13 -7.71 10.86
C THR A 309 -0.98 -6.70 10.09
N GLY A 310 -2.31 -6.80 10.17
CA GLY A 310 -3.23 -6.02 9.32
C GLY A 310 -3.22 -6.45 7.85
N ARG A 311 -2.49 -7.52 7.49
CA ARG A 311 -2.38 -8.03 6.12
C ARG A 311 -3.71 -8.61 5.66
N ILE A 312 -4.12 -8.27 4.44
CA ILE A 312 -5.26 -8.87 3.77
C ILE A 312 -4.74 -9.90 2.78
N GLN A 313 -5.13 -11.16 2.97
CA GLN A 313 -4.90 -12.24 2.01
C GLN A 313 -6.24 -12.84 1.57
N LEU A 314 -6.56 -12.70 0.29
CA LEU A 314 -7.80 -13.17 -0.30
C LEU A 314 -7.47 -14.18 -1.39
N SER A 315 -8.22 -15.28 -1.40
CA SER A 315 -8.25 -16.24 -2.50
C SER A 315 -9.68 -16.71 -2.66
N LYS A 316 -10.32 -16.34 -3.77
CA LYS A 316 -11.70 -16.71 -4.08
C LYS A 316 -11.78 -17.31 -5.46
N GLN A 317 -12.13 -18.59 -5.53
CA GLN A 317 -12.45 -19.27 -6.78
C GLN A 317 -13.92 -19.07 -7.14
N PHE A 318 -14.20 -18.88 -8.44
CA PHE A 318 -15.53 -18.73 -9.01
C PHE A 318 -15.51 -19.17 -10.49
N ALA A 319 -16.68 -19.26 -11.11
CA ALA A 319 -16.82 -19.49 -12.54
C ALA A 319 -17.57 -18.35 -13.22
N LEU A 320 -17.23 -18.10 -14.49
CA LEU A 320 -17.88 -17.15 -15.37
C LEU A 320 -18.53 -17.92 -16.51
N GLU A 321 -19.86 -17.96 -16.52
CA GLU A 321 -20.63 -18.61 -17.58
C GLU A 321 -20.64 -17.72 -18.83
N LEU A 322 -20.56 -18.35 -20.00
CA LEU A 322 -20.79 -17.66 -21.26
C LEU A 322 -22.23 -17.15 -21.30
N VAL A 323 -22.45 -15.97 -21.88
CA VAL A 323 -23.78 -15.38 -22.00
C VAL A 323 -24.68 -16.31 -22.81
N HIS A 324 -25.80 -16.70 -22.22
CA HIS A 324 -26.80 -17.58 -22.82
C HIS A 324 -28.14 -16.84 -22.93
N GLU A 325 -28.41 -16.26 -24.11
CA GLU A 325 -29.75 -15.75 -24.47
C GLU A 325 -30.26 -16.55 -25.68
N LEU A 326 -31.06 -17.60 -25.42
CA LEU A 326 -31.59 -18.59 -26.39
C LEU A 326 -30.55 -19.49 -27.08
N THR A 327 -29.34 -18.99 -27.28
CA THR A 327 -28.15 -19.73 -27.73
C THR A 327 -26.93 -19.16 -27.03
N THR A 328 -25.94 -20.00 -26.72
CA THR A 328 -24.67 -19.55 -26.14
C THR A 328 -23.99 -18.58 -27.10
N ALA A 329 -23.67 -17.37 -26.62
CA ALA A 329 -22.94 -16.38 -27.40
C ALA A 329 -21.54 -16.93 -27.75
N SER A 330 -21.11 -16.69 -28.99
CA SER A 330 -19.78 -17.13 -29.44
C SER A 330 -18.64 -16.51 -28.63
N ILE A 331 -18.80 -15.25 -28.21
CA ILE A 331 -17.83 -14.51 -27.38
C ILE A 331 -18.60 -13.79 -26.27
N THR A 332 -18.10 -13.91 -25.06
CA THR A 332 -18.58 -13.16 -23.89
C THR A 332 -17.47 -12.25 -23.40
N ASP A 333 -17.75 -10.95 -23.32
CA ASP A 333 -16.85 -9.98 -22.73
C ASP A 333 -17.02 -9.95 -21.21
N VAL A 334 -15.90 -9.85 -20.51
CA VAL A 334 -15.81 -9.80 -19.06
C VAL A 334 -15.15 -8.49 -18.65
N ARG A 335 -15.74 -7.80 -17.68
CA ARG A 335 -15.09 -6.70 -16.95
C ARG A 335 -15.08 -7.04 -15.47
N VAL A 336 -13.88 -7.08 -14.92
CA VAL A 336 -13.67 -7.15 -13.48
C VAL A 336 -13.20 -5.78 -12.98
N ARG A 337 -13.71 -5.38 -11.83
CA ARG A 337 -13.39 -4.10 -11.20
C ARG A 337 -13.21 -4.31 -9.71
N CYS A 338 -12.20 -3.73 -9.09
CA CYS A 338 -12.10 -3.69 -7.63
C CYS A 338 -11.79 -2.29 -7.15
N ASP A 339 -12.42 -1.93 -6.03
CA ASP A 339 -12.14 -0.72 -5.28
C ASP A 339 -11.30 -1.10 -4.05
N PHE A 340 -10.02 -0.75 -4.07
CA PHE A 340 -9.11 -0.96 -2.93
C PHE A 340 -9.12 0.26 -2.04
N LYS A 341 -9.38 0.08 -0.74
CA LYS A 341 -9.36 1.16 0.24
C LYS A 341 -8.01 1.18 0.97
N TYR A 342 -7.18 2.15 0.64
CA TYR A 342 -5.90 2.38 1.31
C TYR A 342 -6.05 3.45 2.40
N THR A 343 -5.74 3.09 3.64
CA THR A 343 -5.76 4.01 4.79
C THR A 343 -4.35 4.44 5.12
N HIS A 344 -4.14 5.75 5.20
CA HIS A 344 -2.84 6.35 5.53
C HIS A 344 -2.45 6.09 6.98
N TYR A 345 -1.15 5.90 7.24
CA TYR A 345 -0.65 5.58 8.57
C TYR A 345 -0.91 6.73 9.54
N LYS A 346 -1.60 6.43 10.66
CA LYS A 346 -1.97 7.41 11.71
C LYS A 346 -2.71 8.65 11.20
N ALA A 347 -3.28 8.61 10.00
CA ALA A 347 -4.14 9.65 9.47
C ALA A 347 -5.59 9.16 9.44
N THR A 348 -6.53 10.12 9.43
CA THR A 348 -7.96 9.84 9.22
C THR A 348 -8.34 9.76 7.75
N SER A 349 -7.41 10.14 6.85
CA SER A 349 -7.59 10.10 5.42
C SER A 349 -7.40 8.70 4.85
N PHE A 350 -8.16 8.39 3.81
CA PHE A 350 -8.02 7.20 3.00
C PHE A 350 -8.12 7.57 1.53
N GLU A 351 -7.59 6.71 0.68
CA GLU A 351 -7.70 6.78 -0.77
C GLU A 351 -8.44 5.55 -1.28
N MET A 352 -9.23 5.76 -2.32
CA MET A 352 -9.88 4.68 -3.05
C MET A 352 -9.15 4.52 -4.38
N GLU A 353 -8.68 3.30 -4.64
CA GLU A 353 -8.02 2.93 -5.90
C GLU A 353 -8.96 2.03 -6.71
N PRO A 354 -9.73 2.60 -7.65
CA PRO A 354 -10.58 1.82 -8.55
C PRO A 354 -9.73 1.25 -9.68
N CYS A 355 -9.59 -0.08 -9.70
CA CYS A 355 -8.87 -0.80 -10.75
C CYS A 355 -9.87 -1.58 -11.60
N SER A 356 -9.71 -1.57 -12.92
CA SER A 356 -10.52 -2.38 -13.83
C SER A 356 -9.66 -3.10 -14.85
N TYR A 357 -10.09 -4.30 -15.20
CA TYR A 357 -9.46 -5.15 -16.20
C TYR A 357 -10.56 -5.85 -17.00
N SER A 358 -10.39 -5.90 -18.32
CA SER A 358 -11.33 -6.55 -19.21
C SER A 358 -10.60 -7.60 -20.05
N PHE A 359 -11.31 -8.70 -20.27
CA PHE A 359 -10.89 -9.80 -21.12
C PHE A 359 -12.16 -10.45 -21.67
N SER A 360 -12.01 -11.44 -22.53
CA SER A 360 -13.12 -12.09 -23.22
C SER A 360 -12.97 -13.60 -23.12
N ILE A 361 -14.09 -14.31 -23.04
CA ILE A 361 -14.16 -15.76 -22.95
C ILE A 361 -14.93 -16.33 -24.16
N THR A 362 -14.56 -17.52 -24.61
CA THR A 362 -15.16 -18.20 -25.76
C THR A 362 -15.27 -19.70 -25.48
N ASP A 363 -16.24 -20.35 -26.10
CA ASP A 363 -16.29 -21.81 -26.11
C ASP A 363 -15.29 -22.31 -27.15
N CYS A 364 -14.30 -23.08 -26.70
CA CYS A 364 -13.25 -23.63 -27.55
C CYS A 364 -13.43 -25.11 -27.83
N ASP A 365 -14.18 -25.81 -26.98
CA ASP A 365 -14.37 -27.24 -27.01
C ASP A 365 -15.85 -27.51 -26.67
N PRO A 366 -16.79 -27.14 -27.57
CA PRO A 366 -18.21 -27.28 -27.28
C PRO A 366 -18.52 -28.73 -26.94
N PRO A 367 -19.35 -29.00 -25.91
CA PRO A 367 -19.71 -30.36 -25.59
C PRO A 367 -20.36 -31.02 -26.81
N GLU A 368 -19.78 -32.15 -27.25
CA GLU A 368 -20.43 -33.03 -28.22
C GLU A 368 -21.62 -33.70 -27.51
N VAL A 369 -22.75 -32.99 -27.44
CA VAL A 369 -24.03 -33.57 -27.05
C VAL A 369 -24.49 -34.40 -28.23
N GLU A 370 -23.94 -35.62 -28.36
CA GLU A 370 -24.22 -36.50 -29.51
C GLU A 370 -25.72 -36.61 -29.76
N THR A 371 -26.13 -36.05 -30.89
CA THR A 371 -27.49 -36.13 -31.38
C THR A 371 -27.59 -37.38 -32.25
N LYS A 372 -28.31 -38.38 -31.71
CA LYS A 372 -28.80 -39.64 -32.33
C LYS A 372 -27.92 -40.88 -32.13
N GLY A 373 -28.14 -41.55 -31.01
CA GLY A 373 -27.75 -42.93 -30.72
C GLY A 373 -28.31 -43.39 -29.36
N GLN A 374 -28.31 -44.68 -29.04
CA GLN A 374 -28.70 -45.22 -27.72
C GLN A 374 -27.72 -44.82 -26.59
N GLU A 375 -26.66 -44.06 -26.90
CA GLU A 375 -25.59 -43.61 -25.99
C GLU A 375 -25.57 -42.08 -25.76
N ALA A 376 -26.54 -41.33 -26.32
CA ALA A 376 -26.64 -39.88 -26.13
C ALA A 376 -26.91 -39.51 -24.66
N VAL A 377 -26.08 -38.66 -24.07
CA VAL A 377 -26.15 -38.23 -22.65
C VAL A 377 -27.38 -37.35 -22.37
N CYS A 378 -27.90 -36.64 -23.39
CA CYS A 378 -29.12 -35.83 -23.36
C CYS A 378 -29.65 -35.65 -24.78
N LYS A 379 -30.97 -35.54 -24.98
CA LYS A 379 -31.48 -34.78 -26.15
C LYS A 379 -31.45 -33.29 -25.82
N ALA A 380 -31.18 -32.46 -26.83
CA ALA A 380 -31.13 -31.00 -26.68
C ALA A 380 -32.34 -30.44 -25.91
N SER A 381 -33.57 -30.92 -26.15
CA SER A 381 -34.76 -30.39 -25.48
C SER A 381 -35.02 -30.90 -24.05
N GLU A 382 -34.25 -31.87 -23.53
CA GLU A 382 -34.58 -32.53 -22.25
C GLU A 382 -34.06 -31.75 -21.04
N CYS A 383 -32.96 -30.99 -21.18
CA CYS A 383 -32.41 -30.17 -20.08
C CYS A 383 -31.89 -28.78 -20.46
N LEU A 384 -32.13 -28.35 -21.70
CA LEU A 384 -31.95 -26.94 -22.05
C LEU A 384 -33.13 -26.13 -21.46
N ASP A 385 -32.83 -25.43 -20.36
CA ASP A 385 -33.36 -24.10 -20.00
C ASP A 385 -34.75 -23.87 -19.41
N SER A 386 -35.64 -24.86 -19.25
CA SER A 386 -36.96 -24.53 -18.64
C SER A 386 -37.00 -24.56 -17.11
N SER A 387 -36.02 -25.17 -16.44
CA SER A 387 -36.09 -25.46 -14.98
C SER A 387 -35.01 -24.79 -14.13
N GLY A 388 -33.99 -24.17 -14.74
CA GLY A 388 -32.82 -23.64 -14.05
C GLY A 388 -31.93 -24.72 -13.41
N ILE A 389 -32.16 -26.00 -13.73
CA ILE A 389 -31.37 -27.15 -13.26
C ILE A 389 -30.27 -27.45 -14.29
N PRO A 390 -28.98 -27.48 -13.89
CA PRO A 390 -27.86 -27.66 -14.81
C PRO A 390 -27.84 -28.99 -15.58
N GLY A 391 -27.58 -28.91 -16.89
CA GLY A 391 -27.36 -30.02 -17.82
C GLY A 391 -25.95 -30.61 -17.75
N PRO A 392 -25.58 -31.58 -18.62
CA PRO A 392 -24.24 -32.14 -18.64
C PRO A 392 -23.18 -31.06 -18.85
N PHE A 393 -22.11 -31.17 -18.09
CA PHE A 393 -20.93 -30.30 -18.07
C PHE A 393 -21.17 -28.85 -17.65
N GLU A 394 -22.41 -28.45 -17.37
CA GLU A 394 -22.75 -27.15 -16.77
C GLU A 394 -22.42 -27.11 -15.27
N ALA A 395 -22.20 -25.90 -14.75
CA ALA A 395 -21.89 -25.69 -13.34
C ALA A 395 -23.11 -25.95 -12.44
N CYS A 396 -22.94 -26.77 -11.41
CA CYS A 396 -24.02 -27.24 -10.51
C CYS A 396 -23.86 -26.83 -9.05
N LYS A 397 -22.67 -26.34 -8.66
CA LYS A 397 -22.41 -25.80 -7.33
C LYS A 397 -21.24 -24.81 -7.38
N GLY A 398 -21.16 -23.91 -6.41
CA GLY A 398 -20.10 -22.92 -6.26
C GLY A 398 -20.58 -21.51 -6.52
N THR A 399 -19.64 -20.56 -6.60
CA THR A 399 -19.94 -19.18 -7.01
C THR A 399 -19.82 -19.08 -8.53
N VAL A 400 -20.94 -18.94 -9.23
CA VAL A 400 -21.01 -18.88 -10.69
C VAL A 400 -21.70 -17.58 -11.09
N PHE A 401 -21.08 -16.82 -11.98
CA PHE A 401 -21.66 -15.60 -12.53
C PHE A 401 -22.25 -15.88 -13.90
N THR A 402 -23.43 -15.34 -14.14
CA THR A 402 -24.18 -15.45 -15.40
C THR A 402 -24.87 -14.12 -15.69
N THR A 403 -25.55 -14.02 -16.84
CA THR A 403 -26.31 -12.84 -17.26
C THR A 403 -27.80 -13.11 -17.30
N THR A 404 -28.60 -12.12 -16.94
CA THR A 404 -30.06 -12.18 -17.02
C THR A 404 -30.61 -10.94 -17.70
N SER A 405 -31.63 -11.09 -18.54
CA SER A 405 -32.29 -9.99 -19.27
C SER A 405 -33.51 -9.40 -18.57
N SER A 406 -34.02 -10.04 -17.50
CA SER A 406 -35.24 -9.61 -16.79
C SER A 406 -34.95 -9.33 -15.31
N PRO A 407 -35.35 -8.16 -14.75
CA PRO A 407 -36.10 -7.05 -15.37
C PRO A 407 -35.25 -6.08 -16.22
N SER A 408 -33.93 -6.25 -16.23
CA SER A 408 -32.97 -5.49 -17.04
C SER A 408 -31.67 -6.30 -17.18
N LEU A 409 -30.90 -6.05 -18.25
CA LEU A 409 -29.63 -6.76 -18.49
C LEU A 409 -28.64 -6.56 -17.34
N ALA A 410 -28.35 -7.63 -16.62
CA ALA A 410 -27.51 -7.62 -15.43
C ALA A 410 -26.69 -8.90 -15.32
N THR A 411 -25.48 -8.78 -14.78
CA THR A 411 -24.73 -9.93 -14.29
C THR A 411 -25.27 -10.31 -12.91
N VAL A 412 -25.45 -11.60 -12.66
CA VAL A 412 -25.97 -12.11 -11.39
C VAL A 412 -25.18 -13.33 -10.95
N VAL A 413 -25.22 -13.63 -9.66
CA VAL A 413 -24.72 -14.91 -9.14
C VAL A 413 -25.81 -15.97 -9.37
N LYS A 414 -25.52 -17.01 -10.15
CA LYS A 414 -26.44 -18.11 -10.45
C LYS A 414 -26.77 -18.87 -9.16
N THR A 415 -28.05 -19.05 -8.89
CA THR A 415 -28.52 -19.84 -7.74
C THR A 415 -28.45 -21.32 -8.08
N LEU A 416 -27.56 -22.07 -7.42
CA LEU A 416 -27.29 -23.47 -7.72
C LEU A 416 -27.65 -24.36 -6.53
N THR A 417 -28.43 -25.42 -6.77
CA THR A 417 -28.94 -26.34 -5.73
C THR A 417 -28.03 -27.54 -5.48
N GLY A 418 -26.97 -27.73 -6.28
CA GLY A 418 -26.15 -28.95 -6.25
C GLY A 418 -26.80 -30.14 -6.96
N GLN A 419 -27.94 -29.95 -7.61
CA GLN A 419 -28.63 -30.98 -8.38
C GLN A 419 -28.29 -30.86 -9.86
N CYS A 420 -28.19 -32.01 -10.53
CA CYS A 420 -28.07 -32.10 -11.98
C CYS A 420 -29.40 -32.54 -12.56
N CYS A 421 -29.61 -32.18 -13.83
CA CYS A 421 -30.82 -32.54 -14.53
C CYS A 421 -31.01 -34.08 -14.53
N ALA A 422 -32.16 -34.52 -14.02
CA ALA A 422 -32.48 -35.95 -13.96
C ALA A 422 -33.13 -36.49 -15.25
N GLN A 423 -33.59 -35.60 -16.13
CA GLN A 423 -34.31 -35.96 -17.37
C GLN A 423 -33.37 -36.46 -18.46
N CYS A 424 -32.15 -35.94 -18.51
CA CYS A 424 -31.12 -36.41 -19.43
C CYS A 424 -30.53 -37.76 -19.04
N SER A 425 -30.15 -37.91 -17.77
CA SER A 425 -29.61 -39.15 -17.26
C SER A 425 -29.75 -39.18 -15.75
N LYS A 426 -30.28 -40.30 -15.23
CA LYS A 426 -30.30 -40.57 -13.78
C LYS A 426 -28.90 -40.71 -13.18
N LEU A 427 -27.85 -40.70 -14.00
CA LEU A 427 -26.46 -40.91 -13.60
C LEU A 427 -25.64 -39.62 -13.61
N LEU A 428 -26.20 -38.46 -14.00
CA LEU A 428 -25.49 -37.19 -13.84
C LEU A 428 -25.27 -36.92 -12.34
N THR A 429 -24.03 -36.64 -11.98
CA THR A 429 -23.65 -36.31 -10.61
C THR A 429 -22.96 -34.95 -10.59
N CYS A 430 -23.29 -34.13 -9.59
CA CYS A 430 -22.63 -32.85 -9.37
C CYS A 430 -21.27 -33.12 -8.72
N ALA A 431 -20.21 -33.06 -9.52
CA ALA A 431 -18.86 -33.43 -9.11
C ALA A 431 -17.93 -32.22 -9.14
N ALA A 432 -17.01 -32.15 -8.18
CA ALA A 432 -15.94 -31.16 -8.18
C ALA A 432 -15.06 -31.32 -9.42
N VAL A 433 -14.67 -30.19 -10.01
CA VAL A 433 -13.59 -30.20 -11.00
C VAL A 433 -12.26 -30.46 -10.28
N PRO A 434 -11.25 -31.06 -10.93
CA PRO A 434 -9.98 -31.39 -10.29
C PRO A 434 -9.29 -30.21 -9.59
N GLU A 435 -9.48 -29.00 -10.12
CA GLU A 435 -8.87 -27.75 -9.66
C GLU A 435 -9.72 -27.01 -8.62
N THR A 436 -10.83 -27.61 -8.15
CA THR A 436 -11.69 -27.07 -7.10
C THR A 436 -10.91 -26.93 -5.78
N ILE A 437 -10.94 -25.74 -5.18
CA ILE A 437 -10.28 -25.48 -3.89
C ILE A 437 -11.31 -25.51 -2.76
N GLY A 438 -11.13 -26.40 -1.78
CA GLY A 438 -11.98 -26.50 -0.60
C GLY A 438 -13.41 -27.00 -0.89
N THR A 439 -14.29 -26.88 0.09
CA THR A 439 -15.67 -27.41 0.04
C THR A 439 -16.68 -26.50 -0.67
N SER A 440 -16.26 -25.28 -1.04
CA SER A 440 -17.09 -24.25 -1.66
C SER A 440 -16.73 -23.92 -3.11
N GLY A 441 -15.73 -24.61 -3.67
CA GLY A 441 -15.32 -24.38 -5.05
C GLY A 441 -16.36 -24.90 -6.07
N VAL A 442 -16.09 -24.60 -7.34
CA VAL A 442 -17.02 -24.87 -8.44
C VAL A 442 -17.13 -26.37 -8.69
N MET A 443 -18.34 -26.84 -8.95
CA MET A 443 -18.64 -28.22 -9.36
C MET A 443 -19.45 -28.20 -10.65
N ARG A 444 -19.36 -29.27 -11.45
CA ARG A 444 -20.13 -29.43 -12.69
C ARG A 444 -20.86 -30.76 -12.74
N CYS A 445 -21.92 -30.82 -13.53
CA CYS A 445 -22.62 -32.06 -13.79
C CYS A 445 -21.79 -32.96 -14.70
N THR A 446 -21.33 -34.08 -14.17
CA THR A 446 -20.55 -35.04 -14.95
C THR A 446 -21.37 -36.30 -15.24
N PRO A 447 -21.38 -36.78 -16.49
CA PRO A 447 -21.85 -38.14 -16.77
C PRO A 447 -20.95 -39.15 -16.05
N PRO A 448 -21.47 -40.35 -15.74
CA PRO A 448 -20.65 -41.41 -15.18
C PRO A 448 -19.49 -41.65 -16.14
N LYS A 449 -18.25 -41.64 -15.63
CA LYS A 449 -17.10 -42.06 -16.41
C LYS A 449 -17.43 -43.46 -16.93
N ALA A 450 -17.59 -43.61 -18.24
CA ALA A 450 -17.50 -44.93 -18.83
C ALA A 450 -16.15 -45.49 -18.35
N VAL A 451 -16.19 -46.56 -17.54
CA VAL A 451 -15.05 -47.46 -17.45
C VAL A 451 -14.65 -47.70 -18.89
N ALA A 452 -13.40 -47.40 -19.26
CA ALA A 452 -12.88 -47.49 -20.61
C ALA A 452 -13.52 -48.63 -21.42
N VAL A 453 -14.60 -48.34 -22.13
CA VAL A 453 -15.08 -49.20 -23.21
C VAL A 453 -14.48 -48.56 -24.43
N LEU A 454 -13.34 -49.12 -24.85
CA LEU A 454 -12.79 -48.93 -26.18
C LEU A 454 -13.90 -49.18 -27.21
N ILE A 455 -14.56 -48.11 -27.67
CA ILE A 455 -15.25 -48.12 -28.95
C ILE A 455 -14.30 -47.44 -29.94
N MET A 456 -13.35 -48.23 -30.43
CA MET A 456 -12.71 -47.97 -31.71
C MET A 456 -13.75 -48.23 -32.80
N HIS A 457 -14.56 -47.21 -33.13
CA HIS A 457 -15.29 -47.23 -34.39
C HIS A 457 -14.32 -46.79 -35.51
N LYS A 458 -13.94 -47.80 -36.30
CA LYS A 458 -13.05 -47.74 -37.47
C LYS A 458 -13.33 -46.52 -38.37
N ALA A 459 -12.34 -45.65 -38.50
CA ALA A 459 -12.06 -45.03 -39.79
C ALA A 459 -11.35 -46.06 -40.68
N HIS A 460 -11.78 -46.09 -41.93
CA HIS A 460 -11.46 -47.08 -42.93
C HIS A 460 -10.03 -46.88 -43.48
N GLU A 461 -9.08 -47.75 -43.13
CA GLU A 461 -7.88 -48.00 -43.94
C GLU A 461 -7.49 -49.49 -43.88
N PRO A 462 -7.15 -50.13 -45.01
CA PRO A 462 -6.79 -51.54 -45.04
C PRO A 462 -5.31 -51.71 -44.65
N VAL A 463 -5.05 -52.18 -43.43
CA VAL A 463 -3.72 -52.68 -43.05
C VAL A 463 -3.72 -54.19 -43.20
N ASN A 464 -2.88 -54.64 -44.14
CA ASN A 464 -2.68 -56.02 -44.52
C ASN A 464 -1.55 -56.60 -43.66
N ASP A 465 -1.86 -57.33 -42.59
CA ASP A 465 -0.86 -58.12 -41.84
C ASP A 465 -1.47 -59.45 -41.31
N PRO A 466 -0.92 -60.65 -41.64
CA PRO A 466 -1.62 -61.92 -41.46
C PRO A 466 -1.62 -62.53 -40.05
N GLN A 467 -1.10 -61.86 -39.01
CA GLN A 467 -0.85 -62.53 -37.71
C GLN A 467 -2.01 -62.49 -36.69
N PHE A 468 -3.14 -61.84 -37.02
CA PHE A 468 -4.26 -61.69 -36.08
C PHE A 468 -5.36 -62.77 -36.16
N PHE A 469 -5.29 -63.71 -37.11
CA PHE A 469 -6.38 -64.65 -37.38
C PHE A 469 -6.39 -65.96 -36.58
N LEU A 470 -5.41 -66.20 -35.70
CA LEU A 470 -5.30 -67.50 -35.00
C LEU A 470 -5.93 -67.56 -33.60
N LEU A 471 -6.42 -66.45 -33.06
CA LEU A 471 -6.99 -66.39 -31.69
C LEU A 471 -8.52 -66.28 -31.61
N LEU A 472 -9.23 -66.30 -32.75
CA LEU A 472 -10.70 -66.17 -32.81
C LEU A 472 -11.45 -67.44 -33.24
N ALA A 473 -10.77 -68.57 -33.41
CA ALA A 473 -11.36 -69.82 -33.91
C ALA A 473 -11.86 -70.80 -32.83
N VAL A 474 -11.79 -70.48 -31.53
CA VAL A 474 -12.18 -71.43 -30.45
C VAL A 474 -13.52 -71.09 -29.77
N VAL A 475 -14.15 -69.95 -30.07
CA VAL A 475 -15.42 -69.52 -29.44
C VAL A 475 -16.64 -69.65 -30.36
N SER A 476 -16.46 -70.02 -31.63
CA SER A 476 -17.55 -70.10 -32.63
C SER A 476 -18.24 -71.46 -32.76
N ALA A 477 -17.96 -72.44 -31.88
CA ALA A 477 -18.55 -73.79 -31.97
C ALA A 477 -19.83 -74.02 -31.12
N MET A 478 -20.27 -73.07 -30.29
CA MET A 478 -21.46 -73.27 -29.41
C MET A 478 -22.70 -72.42 -29.75
N LEU A 479 -22.65 -71.56 -30.78
CA LEU A 479 -23.81 -70.76 -31.21
C LEU A 479 -24.47 -71.22 -32.52
N ALA A 480 -23.92 -72.26 -33.18
CA ALA A 480 -24.48 -72.82 -34.42
C ALA A 480 -25.52 -73.95 -34.22
N VAL A 481 -25.68 -74.49 -32.99
CA VAL A 481 -26.58 -75.64 -32.73
C VAL A 481 -27.99 -75.21 -32.30
N LEU A 482 -28.17 -73.98 -31.77
CA LEU A 482 -29.49 -73.47 -31.34
C LEU A 482 -30.30 -72.82 -32.48
N ALA A 483 -29.66 -72.37 -33.57
CA ALA A 483 -30.35 -71.79 -34.74
C ALA A 483 -30.91 -72.85 -35.72
N LEU A 484 -30.42 -74.10 -35.66
CA LEU A 484 -30.88 -75.18 -36.55
C LEU A 484 -32.09 -75.98 -36.02
N LEU A 485 -32.42 -75.88 -34.73
CA LEU A 485 -33.56 -76.60 -34.14
C LEU A 485 -34.89 -75.82 -34.23
N VAL A 486 -34.87 -74.50 -34.33
CA VAL A 486 -36.09 -73.66 -34.47
C VAL A 486 -36.58 -73.59 -35.92
N LEU A 487 -35.72 -73.81 -36.91
CA LEU A 487 -36.09 -73.80 -38.34
C LEU A 487 -36.59 -75.15 -38.88
N LYS A 488 -36.48 -76.25 -38.11
CA LYS A 488 -37.01 -77.56 -38.51
C LYS A 488 -38.46 -77.81 -38.09
N HIS A 489 -39.02 -77.00 -37.17
CA HIS A 489 -40.40 -77.18 -36.72
C HIS A 489 -41.45 -76.38 -37.50
N ARG A 490 -41.03 -75.40 -38.33
CA ARG A 490 -41.92 -74.53 -39.12
C ARG A 490 -42.07 -74.91 -40.60
N ARG A 491 -41.53 -76.06 -41.04
CA ARG A 491 -41.59 -76.55 -42.45
C ARG A 491 -42.41 -77.82 -42.67
N ARG A 492 -43.43 -78.09 -41.84
CA ARG A 492 -44.51 -79.03 -42.19
C ARG A 492 -45.82 -78.25 -42.18
N ASN A 493 -46.56 -78.35 -43.30
CA ASN A 493 -47.79 -77.63 -43.70
C ASN A 493 -47.44 -76.44 -44.64
N ALA A 494 -47.27 -76.65 -45.95
CA ALA A 494 -48.32 -76.79 -47.01
C ALA A 494 -49.04 -75.43 -47.23
N SER A 495 -49.18 -74.81 -48.41
CA SER A 495 -48.98 -75.14 -49.83
C SER A 495 -48.92 -73.85 -50.67
N ALA A 496 -48.38 -73.93 -51.89
CA ALA A 496 -48.32 -72.90 -52.94
C ALA A 496 -49.67 -72.72 -53.70
N PRO A 497 -49.78 -72.06 -54.88
CA PRO A 497 -49.14 -70.86 -55.46
C PRO A 497 -50.16 -69.87 -56.13
N LYS A 498 -49.72 -68.68 -56.61
CA LYS A 498 -49.97 -68.16 -57.98
C LYS A 498 -49.42 -66.73 -58.18
N GLU A 499 -48.60 -66.59 -59.22
CA GLU A 499 -48.21 -65.38 -59.98
C GLU A 499 -49.22 -65.16 -61.15
N PRO A 500 -49.10 -64.18 -62.09
CA PRO A 500 -48.31 -62.91 -62.17
C PRO A 500 -49.08 -61.69 -62.81
N ILE A 501 -48.32 -60.68 -63.29
CA ILE A 501 -48.55 -59.61 -64.33
C ILE A 501 -49.36 -58.35 -63.84
N ASP A 502 -49.09 -57.07 -64.18
CA ASP A 502 -48.51 -56.41 -65.37
C ASP A 502 -48.14 -54.92 -65.14
N ASP A 503 -47.36 -54.37 -66.09
CA ASP A 503 -46.93 -52.97 -66.25
C ASP A 503 -48.10 -51.95 -66.38
N MET A 504 -47.81 -50.64 -66.18
CA MET A 504 -48.07 -49.56 -67.17
C MET A 504 -48.31 -48.14 -66.57
N GLN A 505 -47.53 -47.18 -67.11
CA GLN A 505 -47.79 -45.74 -67.38
C GLN A 505 -47.78 -44.64 -66.28
N MET A 506 -46.88 -43.66 -66.49
CA MET A 506 -47.03 -42.23 -66.16
C MET A 506 -48.05 -41.54 -67.12
N PRO A 507 -48.50 -40.31 -66.80
CA PRO A 507 -47.90 -39.17 -67.50
C PRO A 507 -47.61 -37.91 -66.64
N ARG A 508 -46.73 -37.09 -67.22
CA ARG A 508 -46.24 -35.74 -66.82
C ARG A 508 -47.32 -34.65 -66.92
N LEU A 509 -47.07 -33.50 -66.27
CA LEU A 509 -46.97 -32.13 -66.85
C LEU A 509 -46.80 -31.12 -65.68
N THR A 510 -45.61 -30.50 -65.51
CA THR A 510 -45.22 -29.10 -65.88
C THR A 510 -45.97 -28.00 -65.12
N ALA A 511 -45.45 -26.80 -64.88
CA ALA A 511 -44.12 -26.15 -64.79
C ALA A 511 -44.43 -24.66 -64.50
N ASP A 512 -43.37 -23.88 -64.28
CA ASP A 512 -43.27 -22.41 -64.36
C ASP A 512 -43.56 -21.64 -63.06
N ILE A 513 -42.59 -21.11 -62.32
CA ILE A 513 -41.38 -20.29 -62.64
C ILE A 513 -41.73 -18.89 -63.17
N LEU A 514 -41.54 -17.90 -62.30
CA LEU A 514 -40.50 -16.87 -62.46
C LEU A 514 -40.00 -16.44 -61.08
#